data_AF-A0A2E5B8M7-F1
#
_entry.id   AF-A0A2E5B8M7-F1
#
_cell.length_a   1.000
_cell.length_b   1.000
_cell.length_c   1.000
_cell.angle_alpha   90.00
_cell.angle_beta   90.00
_cell.angle_gamma   90.00
#
_symmetry.space_group_name_H-M   'P 1'
#
loop_
_entity.id
_entity.type
_entity.pdbx_description
1 polymer ?
#
loop_
_entity_poly.entity_id
_entity_poly.type
_entity_poly.pdbx_seq_one_letter_code
_entity_poly.pdbx_strand_id
1 'polypeptide(L)' 'MKLTKTVEEGLRSAQARLRETLAFAARTEEPIVAKHIADMSLRIDALIDVSDLVKSIEN' A
#
# COMPACT_ATOMS: atom_id res chain seq x y z
N MET A 1 6.06 -2.13 18.22
CA MET A 1 5.21 -3.35 18.01
C MET A 1 5.10 -3.66 16.50
N LYS A 2 5.48 -4.86 16.04
CA LYS A 2 5.49 -5.20 14.59
C LYS A 2 4.07 -5.49 14.06
N LEU A 3 3.79 -5.15 12.81
CA LEU A 3 2.70 -5.78 12.04
C LEU A 3 2.77 -7.30 12.20
N THR A 4 1.62 -7.93 12.48
CA THR A 4 1.53 -9.38 12.42
C THR A 4 1.64 -9.82 10.95
N LYS A 5 2.14 -11.04 10.73
CA LYS A 5 2.28 -11.59 9.37
C LYS A 5 0.96 -11.55 8.60
N THR A 6 -0.15 -11.87 9.26
CA THR A 6 -1.50 -11.81 8.68
C THR A 6 -1.89 -10.41 8.22
N VAL A 7 -1.56 -9.38 9.00
CA VAL A 7 -1.86 -7.99 8.62
C VAL A 7 -0.95 -7.54 7.47
N GLU A 8 0.33 -7.87 7.51
CA GLU A 8 1.29 -7.56 6.43
C GLU A 8 0.87 -8.21 5.09
N GLU A 9 0.50 -9.48 5.11
CA GLU A 9 0.01 -10.21 3.92
C GLU A 9 -1.30 -9.61 3.39
N GLY A 10 -2.21 -9.21 4.28
CA GLY A 10 -3.43 -8.50 3.91
C GLY A 10 -3.14 -7.17 3.21
N LEU A 11 -2.20 -6.38 3.75
CA LEU A 11 -1.76 -5.10 3.16
C LEU A 11 -1.11 -5.31 1.77
N ARG A 12 -0.23 -6.30 1.63
CA ARG A 12 0.39 -6.64 0.34
C ARG A 12 -0.64 -7.13 -0.69
N SER A 13 -1.63 -7.89 -0.25
CA SER A 13 -2.76 -8.33 -1.09
C SER A 13 -3.63 -7.15 -1.54
N ALA A 14 -3.88 -6.18 -0.65
CA ALA A 14 -4.60 -4.95 -1.00
C ALA A 14 -3.83 -4.14 -2.05
N GLN A 15 -2.50 -4.02 -1.93
CA GLN A 15 -1.68 -3.35 -2.94
C GLN A 15 -1.71 -4.03 -4.31
N ALA A 16 -1.71 -5.37 -4.35
CA ALA A 16 -1.84 -6.09 -5.62
C ALA A 16 -3.14 -5.70 -6.34
N ARG A 17 -4.27 -5.68 -5.60
CA ARG A 17 -5.56 -5.23 -6.12
C ARG A 17 -5.56 -3.76 -6.53
N LEU A 18 -4.91 -2.89 -5.76
CA LEU A 18 -4.79 -1.47 -6.11
C LEU A 18 -3.95 -1.26 -7.38
N ARG A 19 -2.90 -2.05 -7.62
CA ARG A 19 -2.11 -2.01 -8.86
C ARG A 19 -2.93 -2.44 -10.08
N GLU A 20 -3.70 -3.52 -9.93
CA GLU A 20 -4.64 -3.98 -10.97
C GLU A 20 -5.70 -2.90 -11.27
N THR A 21 -6.28 -2.33 -10.21
CA THR A 21 -7.29 -1.27 -10.32
C THR A 21 -6.72 -0.01 -10.97
N LEU A 22 -5.50 0.40 -10.58
CA LEU A 22 -4.80 1.53 -11.15
C LEU A 22 -4.54 1.34 -12.64
N ALA A 23 -4.14 0.14 -13.04
CA ALA A 23 -3.90 -0.15 -14.45
C ALA A 23 -5.17 0.09 -15.28
N PHE A 24 -6.34 -0.30 -14.78
CA PHE A 24 -7.61 -0.01 -15.43
C PHE A 24 -7.96 1.49 -15.37
N ALA A 25 -7.95 2.08 -14.18
CA ALA A 25 -8.34 3.46 -13.96
C ALA A 25 -7.51 4.47 -14.76
N ALA A 26 -6.21 4.19 -14.97
CA ALA A 26 -5.34 5.03 -15.78
C ALA A 26 -5.76 5.15 -17.26
N ARG A 27 -6.65 4.28 -17.74
CA ARG A 27 -7.18 4.31 -19.12
C ARG A 27 -8.65 4.73 -19.21
N THR A 28 -9.41 4.64 -18.12
CA THR A 28 -10.87 4.77 -18.16
C THR A 28 -11.43 5.92 -17.32
N GLU A 29 -10.70 6.38 -16.32
CA GLU A 29 -11.19 7.37 -15.35
C GLU A 29 -10.44 8.69 -15.47
N GLU A 30 -11.01 9.73 -14.86
CA GLU A 30 -10.34 11.02 -14.68
C GLU A 30 -8.99 10.85 -13.94
N PRO A 31 -7.94 11.63 -14.29
CA PRO A 31 -6.60 11.48 -13.71
C PRO A 31 -6.56 11.54 -12.18
N ILE A 32 -7.49 12.28 -11.57
CA ILE A 32 -7.62 12.38 -10.11
C ILE A 32 -7.90 11.03 -9.44
N VAL A 33 -8.64 10.12 -10.10
CA VAL A 33 -8.95 8.79 -9.59
C VAL A 33 -7.69 7.92 -9.58
N ALA A 34 -6.96 7.87 -10.70
CA ALA A 34 -5.69 7.15 -10.79
C ALA A 34 -4.66 7.66 -9.76
N LYS A 35 -4.58 8.99 -9.58
CA LYS A 35 -3.74 9.62 -8.55
C LYS A 35 -4.07 9.12 -7.15
N HIS A 36 -5.34 9.07 -6.77
CA HIS A 36 -5.72 8.61 -5.44
C HIS A 36 -5.48 7.12 -5.21
N ILE A 37 -5.65 6.28 -6.24
CA ILE A 37 -5.31 4.84 -6.14
C ILE A 37 -3.79 4.66 -5.93
N ALA A 38 -2.97 5.45 -6.64
CA ALA A 38 -1.52 5.45 -6.45
C ALA A 38 -1.13 5.92 -5.03
N ASP A 39 -1.75 7.00 -4.54
CA ASP A 39 -1.54 7.49 -3.16
C ASP A 39 -1.89 6.43 -2.10
N MET A 40 -2.99 5.68 -2.29
CA MET A 40 -3.37 4.60 -1.38
C MET A 40 -2.32 3.48 -1.36
N SER A 41 -1.76 3.13 -2.52
CA SER A 41 -0.71 2.12 -2.63
C SER A 41 0.56 2.57 -1.89
N LEU A 42 0.97 3.84 -2.07
CA LEU A 42 2.11 4.44 -1.39
C LEU A 42 1.95 4.47 0.12
N ARG A 43 0.74 4.78 0.62
CA ARG A 43 0.47 4.77 2.07
C ARG A 43 0.61 3.39 2.68
N ILE A 44 0.27 2.34 1.94
CA ILE A 44 0.47 0.96 2.39
C ILE A 44 1.96 0.61 2.45
N ASP A 45 2.74 0.97 1.43
CA ASP A 45 4.20 0.78 1.42
C ASP A 45 4.83 1.48 2.64
N ALA A 46 4.50 2.76 2.82
CA ALA A 46 5.01 3.55 3.94
C ALA A 46 4.66 2.93 5.31
N LEU A 47 3.45 2.37 5.47
CA LEU A 47 3.04 1.72 6.72
C LEU A 47 3.89 0.47 7.01
N ILE A 48 4.16 -0.35 5.99
CA ILE A 48 4.99 -1.55 6.13
C ILE A 48 6.43 -1.15 6.49
N ASP A 49 7.01 -0.21 5.74
CA ASP A 49 8.38 0.25 5.93
C ASP A 49 8.58 0.91 7.30
N VAL A 50 7.66 1.78 7.73
CA VAL A 50 7.70 2.42 9.04
C VAL A 50 7.58 1.37 10.16
N SER A 51 6.74 0.34 10.00
CA SER A 51 6.64 -0.72 11.00
C SER A 51 7.97 -1.48 11.16
N ASP A 52 8.69 -1.73 10.07
CA ASP A 52 9.99 -2.41 10.12
C ASP A 52 11.09 -1.48 10.67
N LEU A 53 11.06 -0.19 10.33
CA LEU A 53 11.97 0.83 10.86
C LEU A 53 11.80 0.98 12.38
N VAL A 54 10.58 1.15 12.87
CA VAL A 54 10.30 1.30 14.31
C VAL A 54 10.82 0.09 15.08
N LYS A 55 10.65 -1.12 14.53
CA LYS A 55 11.21 -2.33 15.12
C LYS A 55 12.75 -2.28 15.22
N SER A 56 13.43 -1.77 14.20
CA SER A 56 14.90 -1.66 14.22
C SER A 56 15.43 -0.68 15.26
N ILE A 57 14.61 0.30 15.66
CA ILE A 57 14.94 1.32 16.67
C ILE A 57 14.56 0.84 18.09
N GLU A 58 13.48 0.05 18.22
CA GLU A 58 13.05 -0.53 19.50
C GLU A 58 13.95 -1.68 20.01
N ASN A 59 14.89 -2.16 19.18
CA ASN A 59 15.87 -3.21 19.50
C ASN A 59 17.24 -2.63 19.88
#